data_AF-A0A7C7HDJ6-F1
#
_entry.id   AF-A0A7C7HDJ6-F1
#
_cell.length_a   1.000
_cell.length_b   1.000
_cell.length_c   1.000
_cell.angle_alpha   90.00
_cell.angle_beta   90.00
_cell.angle_gamma   90.00
#
_symmetry.space_group_name_H-M   'P 1'
#
loop_
_entity.id
_entity.type
_entity.pdbx_description
1 polymer ?
#
loop_
_entity_poly.entity_id
_entity_poly.type
_entity_poly.pdbx_seq_one_letter_code
_entity_poly.pdbx_strand_id
1 'polypeptide(L)'
;MRDKRPRSISHVFGVVFPLVLVIFFTFLARVIFSPLLMPIEADLHLSHTAAGSLFFFISIGYAPTMLCSGFVSGRITHYGAILLSATICGLALLIISFNSRLVGLQLGMLMLGIGAGLYFPSGMATITHLVEKEHWGKAIAFHEAGPNLGFVLAPIVAELGLNFSSWRGIIAGLGVSCLVVAIVFALFGSGGRFLGEPPYFANVKLVCSRPSFWRIAIMLSFVAAASMGVYSILPVYLISERGMDQTLVNTIIGLSRLSGFFTLFIAGWLADRFGVELVMGCIYIASGFLTVLLGLASNGWLIFTVFLQPMVTTSFFPISVLALANTESSRTRDVAISLMIPFVYLFAGGIVPAGMSAMGEYYEFAIGLMLMGMLLLFSLLPLMFLRARLS
;
A
#
# COMPACT_ATOMS: atom_id res chain seq x y z
N MET A 1 -14.10 -17.15 35.02
CA MET A 1 -14.71 -15.83 35.24
C MET A 1 -13.83 -14.79 34.54
N ARG A 2 -14.25 -14.27 33.38
CA ARG A 2 -13.53 -13.21 32.65
C ARG A 2 -13.81 -11.89 33.35
N ASP A 3 -12.77 -11.23 33.85
CA ASP A 3 -12.88 -9.92 34.50
C ASP A 3 -13.42 -8.90 33.50
N LYS A 4 -14.67 -8.48 33.72
CA LYS A 4 -15.36 -7.42 32.98
C LYS A 4 -14.89 -6.09 33.57
N ARG A 5 -13.87 -5.48 32.98
CA ARG A 5 -13.58 -4.06 33.21
C ARG A 5 -13.52 -3.36 31.87
N PRO A 6 -14.13 -2.16 31.73
CA PRO A 6 -14.07 -1.39 30.50
C PRO A 6 -12.60 -1.09 30.22
N ARG A 7 -12.02 -1.73 29.20
CA ARG A 7 -10.61 -1.54 28.87
C ARG A 7 -10.46 -0.12 28.34
N SER A 8 -9.96 0.77 29.20
CA SER A 8 -9.59 2.14 28.86
C SER A 8 -8.88 2.20 27.50
N ILE A 9 -9.09 3.29 26.74
CA ILE A 9 -8.41 3.53 25.46
C ILE A 9 -6.90 3.30 25.54
N SER A 10 -6.28 3.65 26.67
CA SER A 10 -4.87 3.41 26.95
C SER A 10 -4.48 1.92 26.85
N HIS A 11 -5.33 1.03 27.36
CA HIS A 11 -5.11 -0.41 27.29
C HIS A 11 -5.25 -0.93 25.85
N VAL A 12 -6.23 -0.42 25.09
CA VAL A 12 -6.40 -0.79 23.67
C VAL A 12 -5.13 -0.43 22.89
N PHE A 13 -4.61 0.79 23.07
CA PHE A 13 -3.37 1.20 22.40
C PHE A 13 -2.16 0.41 22.86
N GLY A 14 -2.02 0.12 24.16
CA GLY A 14 -0.90 -0.69 24.66
C GLY A 14 -0.83 -2.09 24.06
N VAL A 15 -1.99 -2.76 23.92
CA VAL A 15 -2.08 -4.13 23.36
C VAL A 15 -1.86 -4.16 21.84
N VAL A 16 -2.27 -3.09 21.13
CA VAL A 16 -2.14 -2.99 19.67
C VAL A 16 -0.79 -2.44 19.23
N PHE A 17 -0.09 -1.68 20.08
CA PHE A 17 1.18 -1.02 19.77
C PHE A 17 2.26 -1.93 19.17
N PRO A 18 2.52 -3.16 19.68
CA PRO A 18 3.48 -4.06 19.05
C PRO A 18 3.11 -4.43 17.60
N LEU A 19 1.82 -4.56 17.29
CA LEU A 19 1.35 -4.79 15.93
C LEU A 19 1.57 -3.55 15.07
N VAL A 20 1.33 -2.35 15.62
CA VAL A 20 1.59 -1.07 14.92
C VAL A 20 3.07 -0.95 14.54
N LEU A 21 3.99 -1.32 15.44
CA LEU A 21 5.42 -1.34 15.13
C LEU A 21 5.74 -2.30 13.99
N VAL A 22 5.23 -3.54 14.05
CA VAL A 22 5.49 -4.53 12.99
C VAL A 22 4.95 -4.06 11.64
N ILE A 23 3.69 -3.59 11.57
CA ILE A 23 3.16 -3.09 10.30
C ILE A 23 3.94 -1.86 9.81
N PHE A 24 4.29 -0.93 10.70
CA PHE A 24 5.04 0.27 10.32
C PHE A 24 6.36 -0.09 9.65
N PHE A 25 7.19 -0.93 10.28
CA PHE A 25 8.50 -1.29 9.74
C PHE A 25 8.39 -2.18 8.50
N THR A 26 7.48 -3.16 8.48
CA THR A 26 7.27 -4.00 7.28
C THR A 26 6.63 -3.24 6.12
N PHE A 27 5.91 -2.15 6.39
CA PHE A 27 5.39 -1.26 5.37
C PHE A 27 6.47 -0.33 4.84
N LEU A 28 7.20 0.33 5.75
CA LEU A 28 8.35 1.19 5.43
C LEU A 28 9.39 0.44 4.59
N ALA A 29 9.64 -0.83 4.91
CA ALA A 29 10.50 -1.74 4.15
C ALA A 29 10.17 -1.81 2.66
N ARG A 30 8.91 -1.59 2.26
CA ARG A 30 8.48 -1.68 0.86
C ARG A 30 8.51 -0.33 0.17
N VAL A 31 8.09 0.72 0.85
CA VAL A 31 7.94 2.05 0.25
C VAL A 31 9.25 2.84 0.19
N ILE A 32 10.26 2.45 0.97
CA ILE A 32 11.58 3.12 0.98
C ILE A 32 12.32 3.05 -0.36
N PHE A 33 11.98 2.08 -1.22
CA PHE A 33 12.63 1.92 -2.53
C PHE A 33 12.30 3.04 -3.52
N SER A 34 11.14 3.68 -3.41
CA SER A 34 10.74 4.77 -4.30
C SER A 34 11.67 5.99 -4.22
N PRO A 35 11.91 6.60 -3.04
CA PRO A 35 12.85 7.72 -2.92
C PRO A 35 14.32 7.30 -3.08
N LEU A 36 14.65 6.02 -2.97
CA LEU A 36 16.00 5.49 -3.17
C LEU A 36 16.27 4.98 -4.60
N LEU A 37 15.29 5.02 -5.51
CA LEU A 37 15.41 4.38 -6.81
C LEU A 37 16.53 4.99 -7.66
N MET A 38 16.63 6.32 -7.70
CA MET A 38 17.68 7.05 -8.43
C MET A 38 19.09 6.72 -7.90
N PRO A 39 19.38 6.77 -6.57
CA PRO A 39 20.65 6.28 -6.04
C PRO A 39 20.99 4.83 -6.40
N ILE A 40 20.00 3.94 -6.44
CA ILE A 40 20.18 2.54 -6.83
C ILE A 40 20.55 2.42 -8.31
N GLU A 41 19.85 3.17 -9.19
CA GLU A 41 20.12 3.22 -10.62
C GLU A 41 21.54 3.70 -10.92
N ALA A 42 21.95 4.80 -10.27
CA ALA A 42 23.26 5.41 -10.47
C ALA A 42 24.41 4.49 -10.02
N ASP A 43 24.27 3.85 -8.86
CA ASP A 43 25.31 3.01 -8.26
C ASP A 43 25.47 1.65 -8.96
N LEU A 44 24.37 1.08 -9.46
CA LEU A 44 24.38 -0.23 -10.13
C LEU A 44 24.34 -0.14 -11.66
N HIS A 45 24.35 1.07 -12.20
CA HIS A 45 24.19 1.36 -13.63
C HIS A 45 22.96 0.66 -14.23
N LEU A 46 21.83 0.70 -13.50
CA LEU A 46 20.56 0.13 -13.96
C LEU A 46 19.82 1.16 -14.79
N SER A 47 19.11 0.69 -15.81
CA SER A 47 18.14 1.51 -16.53
C SER A 47 16.87 1.72 -15.68
N HIS A 48 16.07 2.74 -16.00
CA HIS A 48 14.80 2.99 -15.31
C HIS A 48 13.86 1.77 -15.36
N THR A 49 13.77 1.08 -16.50
CA THR A 49 12.99 -0.16 -16.63
C THR A 49 13.50 -1.25 -15.70
N ALA A 50 14.82 -1.43 -15.63
CA ALA A 50 15.43 -2.43 -14.75
C ALA A 50 15.15 -2.12 -13.27
N ALA A 51 15.30 -0.87 -12.84
CA ALA A 51 15.00 -0.47 -11.48
C ALA A 51 13.49 -0.51 -11.17
N GLY A 52 12.66 -0.07 -12.10
CA GLY A 52 11.20 -0.17 -12.02
C GLY A 52 10.69 -1.60 -11.88
N SER A 53 11.39 -2.58 -12.46
CA SER A 53 11.03 -3.99 -12.33
C SER A 53 11.04 -4.48 -10.87
N LEU A 54 11.80 -3.85 -9.97
CA LEU A 54 11.84 -4.20 -8.54
C LEU A 54 10.44 -4.13 -7.89
N PHE A 55 9.62 -3.15 -8.27
CA PHE A 55 8.24 -2.99 -7.80
C PHE A 55 7.33 -4.13 -8.27
N PHE A 56 7.56 -4.65 -9.48
CA PHE A 56 6.83 -5.82 -9.96
C PHE A 56 7.18 -7.07 -9.16
N PHE A 57 8.48 -7.31 -8.90
CA PHE A 57 8.95 -8.48 -8.15
C PHE A 57 8.42 -8.52 -6.71
N ILE A 58 8.41 -7.39 -6.00
CA ILE A 58 7.79 -7.33 -4.67
C ILE A 58 6.29 -7.62 -4.72
N SER A 59 5.61 -7.19 -5.78
CA SER A 59 4.16 -7.32 -5.91
C SER A 59 3.72 -8.75 -6.23
N ILE A 60 4.47 -9.47 -7.08
CA ILE A 60 4.24 -10.90 -7.34
C ILE A 60 4.61 -11.78 -6.14
N GLY A 61 5.46 -11.31 -5.23
CA GLY A 61 5.69 -11.98 -3.94
C GLY A 61 4.55 -11.72 -2.95
N TYR A 62 4.10 -10.47 -2.89
CA TYR A 62 3.07 -10.02 -1.94
C TYR A 62 1.69 -10.60 -2.22
N ALA A 63 1.18 -10.46 -3.44
CA ALA A 63 -0.22 -10.75 -3.75
C ALA A 63 -0.59 -12.24 -3.54
N PRO A 64 0.16 -13.23 -4.07
CA PRO A 64 -0.14 -14.64 -3.83
C PRO A 64 0.04 -15.02 -2.36
N THR A 65 1.05 -14.48 -1.70
CA THR A 65 1.32 -14.79 -0.29
C THR A 65 0.22 -14.26 0.62
N MET A 66 -0.31 -13.07 0.34
CA MET A 66 -1.45 -12.52 1.07
C MET A 66 -2.69 -13.39 0.94
N LEU A 67 -3.01 -13.87 -0.28
CA LEU A 67 -4.12 -14.81 -0.52
C LEU A 67 -3.93 -16.14 0.22
N CYS A 68 -2.69 -16.63 0.29
CA CYS A 68 -2.37 -17.92 0.88
C CYS A 68 -1.97 -17.85 2.37
N SER A 69 -1.93 -16.66 2.97
CA SER A 69 -1.46 -16.43 4.34
C SER A 69 -2.25 -17.23 5.39
N GLY A 70 -3.54 -17.47 5.14
CA GLY A 70 -4.41 -18.31 5.98
C GLY A 70 -3.87 -19.74 6.15
N PHE A 71 -3.31 -20.35 5.10
CA PHE A 71 -2.68 -21.68 5.17
C PHE A 71 -1.42 -21.67 6.04
N VAL A 72 -0.67 -20.56 6.04
CA VAL A 72 0.52 -20.41 6.87
C VAL A 72 0.09 -20.27 8.33
N SER A 73 -0.80 -19.32 8.65
CA SER A 73 -1.32 -19.14 10.01
C SER A 73 -2.07 -20.36 10.54
N GLY A 74 -2.66 -21.19 9.68
CA GLY A 74 -3.28 -22.45 10.07
C GLY A 74 -2.28 -23.54 10.51
N ARG A 75 -0.98 -23.39 10.18
CA ARG A 75 0.09 -24.29 10.63
C ARG A 75 0.93 -23.72 11.77
N ILE A 76 1.19 -22.41 11.76
CA ILE A 76 2.11 -21.77 12.70
C ILE A 76 1.47 -20.73 13.64
N THR A 77 0.12 -20.64 13.65
CA THR A 77 -0.67 -19.58 14.31
C THR A 77 -0.52 -18.20 13.68
N HIS A 78 -1.44 -17.27 13.97
CA HIS A 78 -1.31 -15.87 13.54
C HIS A 78 -0.08 -15.18 14.16
N TYR A 79 0.26 -15.52 15.40
CA TYR A 79 1.46 -15.05 16.08
C TYR A 79 2.72 -15.45 15.31
N GLY A 80 2.82 -16.73 14.92
CA GLY A 80 3.95 -17.22 14.12
C GLY A 80 4.01 -16.57 12.74
N ALA A 81 2.86 -16.34 12.09
CA ALA A 81 2.81 -15.66 10.80
C ALA A 81 3.29 -14.20 10.87
N ILE A 82 2.94 -13.46 11.93
CA ILE A 82 3.42 -12.08 12.17
C ILE A 82 4.94 -12.07 12.39
N LEU A 83 5.45 -12.98 13.22
CA LEU A 83 6.88 -13.09 13.49
C LEU A 83 7.67 -13.48 12.24
N LEU A 84 7.15 -14.44 11.47
CA LEU A 84 7.74 -14.89 10.21
C LEU A 84 7.75 -13.75 9.18
N SER A 85 6.68 -12.97 9.11
CA SER A 85 6.58 -11.80 8.23
C SER A 85 7.71 -10.80 8.49
N ALA A 86 7.83 -10.31 9.74
CA ALA A 86 8.85 -9.34 10.12
C ALA A 86 10.27 -9.89 9.89
N THR A 87 10.48 -11.17 10.19
CA THR A 87 11.77 -11.85 10.00
C THR A 87 12.15 -11.95 8.52
N ILE A 88 11.23 -12.41 7.66
CA ILE A 88 11.48 -12.51 6.21
C ILE A 88 11.75 -11.12 5.63
N CYS A 89 10.98 -10.10 6.02
CA CYS A 89 11.22 -8.73 5.56
C CYS A 89 12.63 -8.24 5.95
N GLY A 90 13.04 -8.45 7.21
CA GLY A 90 14.36 -8.06 7.67
C GLY A 90 15.50 -8.75 6.92
N LEU A 91 15.41 -10.07 6.77
CA LEU A 91 16.39 -10.85 6.02
C LEU A 91 16.43 -10.47 4.53
N ALA A 92 15.26 -10.24 3.92
CA ALA A 92 15.18 -9.81 2.53
C ALA A 92 15.88 -8.47 2.31
N LEU A 93 15.64 -7.48 3.17
CA LEU A 93 16.33 -6.18 3.09
C LEU A 93 17.85 -6.32 3.25
N LEU A 94 18.32 -7.16 4.19
CA LEU A 94 19.75 -7.44 4.33
C LEU A 94 20.32 -8.05 3.03
N ILE A 95 19.65 -9.05 2.47
CA ILE A 95 20.03 -9.65 1.19
C ILE A 95 20.11 -8.58 0.09
N ILE A 96 19.08 -7.75 -0.05
CA ILE A 96 19.03 -6.65 -1.04
C ILE A 96 20.24 -5.70 -0.85
N SER A 97 20.54 -5.31 0.39
CA SER A 97 21.61 -4.34 0.70
C SER A 97 23.02 -4.79 0.29
N PHE A 98 23.28 -6.11 0.29
CA PHE A 98 24.58 -6.67 -0.09
C PHE A 98 24.64 -7.11 -1.56
N ASN A 99 23.52 -7.13 -2.27
CA ASN A 99 23.48 -7.55 -3.67
C ASN A 99 23.85 -6.41 -4.62
N SER A 100 24.64 -6.75 -5.64
CA SER A 100 25.08 -5.80 -6.68
C SER A 100 24.64 -6.19 -8.09
N ARG A 101 23.75 -7.17 -8.22
CA ARG A 101 23.21 -7.64 -9.50
C ARG A 101 21.70 -7.52 -9.49
N LEU A 102 21.12 -7.06 -10.60
CA LEU A 102 19.67 -6.89 -10.77
C LEU A 102 18.86 -8.11 -10.31
N VAL A 103 19.27 -9.31 -10.73
CA VAL A 103 18.59 -10.57 -10.35
C VAL A 103 18.59 -10.77 -8.82
N GLY A 104 19.70 -10.43 -8.15
CA GLY A 104 19.79 -10.51 -6.69
C GLY A 104 18.83 -9.55 -5.99
N LEU A 105 18.70 -8.32 -6.51
CA LEU A 105 17.72 -7.35 -6.02
C LEU A 105 16.28 -7.81 -6.28
N GLN A 106 15.98 -8.33 -7.47
CA GLN A 106 14.66 -8.84 -7.83
C GLN A 106 14.24 -10.03 -6.96
N LEU A 107 15.13 -10.98 -6.70
CA LEU A 107 14.88 -12.11 -5.79
C LEU A 107 14.71 -11.63 -4.34
N GLY A 108 15.50 -10.65 -3.90
CA GLY A 108 15.34 -10.01 -2.60
C GLY A 108 13.98 -9.31 -2.47
N MET A 109 13.56 -8.57 -3.51
CA MET A 109 12.25 -7.90 -3.57
C MET A 109 11.10 -8.90 -3.56
N LEU A 110 11.21 -10.01 -4.29
CA LEU A 110 10.26 -11.12 -4.25
C LEU A 110 10.12 -11.67 -2.82
N MET A 111 11.25 -11.95 -2.16
CA MET A 111 11.28 -12.44 -0.77
C MET A 111 10.67 -11.42 0.20
N LEU A 112 10.97 -10.14 0.03
CA LEU A 112 10.36 -9.04 0.80
C LEU A 112 8.84 -9.01 0.62
N GLY A 113 8.37 -9.18 -0.62
CA GLY A 113 6.94 -9.29 -0.94
C GLY A 113 6.28 -10.45 -0.21
N ILE A 114 6.89 -11.63 -0.27
CA ILE A 114 6.43 -12.84 0.45
C ILE A 114 6.33 -12.55 1.94
N GLY A 115 7.38 -11.99 2.55
CA GLY A 115 7.38 -11.62 3.97
C GLY A 115 6.23 -10.68 4.32
N ALA A 116 6.10 -9.58 3.59
CA ALA A 116 5.07 -8.57 3.86
C ALA A 116 3.64 -9.09 3.64
N GLY A 117 3.44 -9.99 2.66
CA GLY A 117 2.12 -10.56 2.38
C GLY A 117 1.54 -11.40 3.52
N LEU A 118 2.38 -11.95 4.41
CA LEU A 118 1.94 -12.76 5.54
C LEU A 118 1.30 -11.94 6.69
N TYR A 119 1.57 -10.64 6.75
CA TYR A 119 1.23 -9.83 7.91
C TYR A 119 -0.27 -9.51 7.99
N PHE A 120 -0.83 -8.89 6.95
CA PHE A 120 -2.09 -8.14 7.06
C PHE A 120 -3.27 -9.00 7.59
N PRO A 121 -3.57 -10.20 7.06
CA PRO A 121 -4.66 -11.02 7.58
C PRO A 121 -4.44 -11.46 9.03
N SER A 122 -3.20 -11.79 9.41
CA SER A 122 -2.86 -12.20 10.77
C SER A 122 -2.88 -11.06 11.77
N GLY A 123 -2.43 -9.86 11.37
CA GLY A 123 -2.52 -8.64 12.17
C GLY A 123 -3.98 -8.29 12.48
N MET A 124 -4.84 -8.28 11.47
CA MET A 124 -6.26 -7.97 11.63
C MET A 124 -6.99 -8.98 12.51
N ALA A 125 -6.77 -10.28 12.28
CA ALA A 125 -7.34 -11.34 13.14
C ALA A 125 -6.87 -11.21 14.60
N THR A 126 -5.60 -10.87 14.80
CA THR A 126 -5.04 -10.66 16.14
C THR A 126 -5.68 -9.46 16.83
N ILE A 127 -5.90 -8.34 16.14
CA ILE A 127 -6.58 -7.15 16.68
C ILE A 127 -8.00 -7.48 17.11
N THR A 128 -8.79 -8.11 16.24
CA THR A 128 -10.21 -8.41 16.52
C THR A 128 -10.38 -9.45 17.64
N HIS A 129 -9.38 -10.29 17.87
CA HIS A 129 -9.33 -11.20 19.02
C HIS A 129 -8.91 -10.52 20.33
N LEU A 130 -8.02 -9.52 20.28
CA LEU A 130 -7.48 -8.85 21.46
C LEU A 130 -8.39 -7.75 22.01
N VAL A 131 -9.16 -7.12 21.13
CA VAL A 131 -9.94 -5.92 21.41
C VAL A 131 -11.43 -6.23 21.34
N GLU A 132 -12.19 -5.67 22.27
CA GLU A 132 -13.65 -5.77 22.29
C GLU A 132 -14.27 -5.07 21.08
N LYS A 133 -15.42 -5.56 20.61
CA LYS A 133 -16.03 -5.14 19.34
C LYS A 133 -16.33 -3.64 19.31
N GLU A 134 -16.69 -3.06 20.45
CA GLU A 134 -16.97 -1.63 20.66
C GLU A 134 -15.74 -0.74 20.41
N HIS A 135 -14.54 -1.32 20.38
CA HIS A 135 -13.27 -0.61 20.22
C HIS A 135 -12.49 -1.01 18.96
N TRP A 136 -13.02 -1.91 18.12
CA TRP A 136 -12.38 -2.31 16.86
C TRP A 136 -12.01 -1.13 15.98
N GLY A 137 -12.92 -0.17 15.78
CA GLY A 137 -12.65 1.01 14.95
C GLY A 137 -11.44 1.81 15.44
N LYS A 138 -11.28 1.98 16.75
CA LYS A 138 -10.14 2.70 17.35
C LYS A 138 -8.84 1.91 17.20
N ALA A 139 -8.89 0.60 17.43
CA ALA A 139 -7.73 -0.28 17.32
C ALA A 139 -7.22 -0.39 15.87
N ILE A 140 -8.14 -0.55 14.92
CA ILE A 140 -7.82 -0.60 13.48
C ILE A 140 -7.28 0.75 13.02
N ALA A 141 -7.89 1.88 13.41
CA ALA A 141 -7.39 3.20 13.07
C ALA A 141 -5.96 3.44 13.60
N PHE A 142 -5.66 2.99 14.82
CA PHE A 142 -4.31 3.09 15.38
C PHE A 142 -3.30 2.18 14.66
N HIS A 143 -3.71 0.99 14.26
CA HIS A 143 -2.89 0.08 13.46
C HIS A 143 -2.59 0.64 12.06
N GLU A 144 -3.59 1.20 11.40
CA GLU A 144 -3.46 1.85 10.10
C GLU A 144 -2.64 3.14 10.14
N ALA A 145 -2.38 3.71 11.33
CA ALA A 145 -1.42 4.81 11.47
C ALA A 145 -0.01 4.39 11.03
N GLY A 146 0.36 3.10 11.18
CA GLY A 146 1.66 2.58 10.77
C GLY A 146 1.93 2.75 9.28
N PRO A 147 1.15 2.11 8.37
CA PRO A 147 1.29 2.30 6.92
C PRO A 147 1.29 3.76 6.48
N ASN A 148 0.38 4.57 7.02
CA ASN A 148 0.28 5.98 6.64
C ASN A 148 1.51 6.79 7.07
N LEU A 149 2.05 6.54 8.27
CA LEU A 149 3.33 7.11 8.69
C LEU A 149 4.47 6.60 7.80
N GLY A 150 4.44 5.36 7.35
CA GLY A 150 5.42 4.81 6.41
C GLY A 150 5.46 5.60 5.09
N PHE A 151 4.32 5.97 4.52
CA PHE A 151 4.27 6.81 3.32
C PHE A 151 4.86 8.21 3.52
N VAL A 152 4.60 8.83 4.67
CA VAL A 152 5.12 10.17 4.99
C VAL A 152 6.61 10.12 5.29
N LEU A 153 7.05 9.13 6.07
CA LEU A 153 8.41 9.04 6.58
C LEU A 153 9.38 8.41 5.59
N ALA A 154 8.96 7.61 4.62
CA ALA A 154 9.89 6.96 3.69
C ALA A 154 10.78 7.95 2.91
N PRO A 155 10.25 9.02 2.27
CA PRO A 155 11.09 10.01 1.61
C PRO A 155 12.01 10.75 2.60
N ILE A 156 11.52 11.05 3.81
CA ILE A 156 12.28 11.77 4.85
C ILE A 156 13.43 10.90 5.37
N VAL A 157 13.18 9.61 5.61
CA VAL A 157 14.20 8.64 6.04
C VAL A 157 15.23 8.41 4.95
N ALA A 158 14.80 8.32 3.68
CA ALA A 158 15.72 8.22 2.56
C ALA A 158 16.62 9.47 2.47
N GLU A 159 16.03 10.66 2.55
CA GLU A 159 16.76 11.92 2.46
C GLU A 159 17.76 12.10 3.59
N LEU A 160 17.30 11.99 4.84
CA LEU A 160 18.19 12.09 6.01
C LEU A 160 19.24 10.99 6.00
N GLY A 161 18.87 9.76 5.62
CA GLY A 161 19.77 8.62 5.55
C GLY A 161 20.88 8.82 4.52
N LEU A 162 20.58 9.40 3.36
CA LEU A 162 21.55 9.63 2.29
C LEU A 162 22.62 10.68 2.66
N ASN A 163 22.33 11.56 3.62
CA ASN A 163 23.32 12.49 4.17
C ASN A 163 24.39 11.81 5.06
N PHE A 164 24.11 10.60 5.57
CA PHE A 164 25.03 9.89 6.48
C PHE A 164 25.52 8.54 5.93
N SER A 165 24.82 7.96 4.94
CA SER A 165 25.07 6.60 4.46
C SER A 165 24.64 6.45 2.98
N SER A 166 25.15 5.43 2.30
CA SER A 166 24.60 5.01 1.00
C SER A 166 23.23 4.36 1.14
N TRP A 167 22.51 4.22 0.01
CA TRP A 167 21.23 3.50 -0.05
C TRP A 167 21.31 2.08 0.55
N ARG A 168 22.47 1.41 0.42
CA ARG A 168 22.72 0.09 1.02
C ARG A 168 22.64 0.13 2.53
N GLY A 169 23.28 1.10 3.17
CA GLY A 169 23.26 1.21 4.63
C GLY A 169 21.89 1.58 5.17
N ILE A 170 21.10 2.39 4.43
CA ILE A 170 19.70 2.69 4.78
C ILE A 170 18.85 1.41 4.75
N ILE A 171 18.95 0.64 3.66
CA ILE A 171 18.22 -0.63 3.51
C ILE A 171 18.68 -1.64 4.57
N ALA A 172 19.98 -1.76 4.84
CA ALA A 172 20.51 -2.66 5.86
C ALA A 172 20.02 -2.29 7.26
N GLY A 173 20.06 -0.99 7.62
CA GLY A 173 19.56 -0.49 8.90
C GLY A 173 18.07 -0.75 9.08
N LEU A 174 17.28 -0.60 8.03
CA LEU A 174 15.86 -0.96 8.05
C LEU A 174 15.65 -2.47 8.17
N GLY A 175 16.49 -3.28 7.53
CA GLY A 175 16.50 -4.74 7.67
C GLY A 175 16.74 -5.18 9.12
N VAL A 176 17.77 -4.61 9.76
CA VAL A 176 18.03 -4.81 11.20
C VAL A 176 16.84 -4.35 12.04
N SER A 177 16.24 -3.20 11.72
CA SER A 177 15.08 -2.68 12.45
C SER A 177 13.88 -3.63 12.38
N CYS A 178 13.60 -4.24 11.22
CA CYS A 178 12.57 -5.27 11.09
C CYS A 178 12.84 -6.50 11.98
N LEU A 179 14.10 -6.95 12.07
CA LEU A 179 14.49 -8.05 12.95
C LEU A 179 14.36 -7.69 14.43
N VAL A 180 14.76 -6.47 14.81
CA VAL A 180 14.59 -5.95 16.18
C VAL A 180 13.10 -5.90 16.52
N VAL A 181 12.25 -5.42 15.62
CA VAL A 181 10.81 -5.35 15.84
C VAL A 181 10.17 -6.73 15.89
N ALA A 182 10.69 -7.71 15.14
CA ALA A 182 10.30 -9.11 15.28
C ALA A 182 10.60 -9.64 16.70
N ILE A 183 11.78 -9.34 17.24
CA ILE A 183 12.16 -9.70 18.62
C ILE A 183 11.29 -8.97 19.64
N VAL A 184 11.07 -7.67 19.47
CA VAL A 184 10.17 -6.88 20.34
C VAL A 184 8.76 -7.47 20.32
N PHE A 185 8.23 -7.84 19.16
CA PHE A 185 6.95 -8.53 19.07
C PHE A 185 6.98 -9.91 19.73
N ALA A 186 8.08 -10.66 19.63
CA ALA A 186 8.20 -11.95 20.30
C ALA A 186 8.19 -11.84 21.84
N LEU A 187 8.77 -10.75 22.38
CA LEU A 187 8.86 -10.52 23.82
C LEU A 187 7.61 -9.86 24.41
N PHE A 188 7.03 -8.89 23.69
CA PHE A 188 5.96 -8.02 24.20
C PHE A 188 4.62 -8.17 23.44
N GLY A 189 4.60 -8.90 22.33
CA GLY A 189 3.41 -9.11 21.52
C GLY A 189 2.38 -9.95 22.26
N SER A 190 1.25 -9.33 22.57
CA SER A 190 0.06 -10.01 23.07
C SER A 190 -0.76 -10.56 21.91
N GLY A 191 -1.27 -11.79 22.02
CA GLY A 191 -2.27 -12.35 21.08
C GLY A 191 -1.71 -13.15 19.91
N GLY A 192 -2.58 -13.50 18.97
CA GLY A 192 -2.25 -14.26 17.76
C GLY A 192 -1.97 -15.76 17.97
N ARG A 193 -1.98 -16.26 19.21
CA ARG A 193 -1.70 -17.67 19.57
C ARG A 193 -2.90 -18.59 19.31
N PHE A 194 -3.51 -18.45 18.16
CA PHE A 194 -4.59 -19.29 17.66
C PHE A 194 -4.36 -19.57 16.16
N LEU A 195 -4.86 -20.71 15.71
CA LEU A 195 -4.68 -21.14 14.32
C LEU A 195 -5.58 -20.31 13.41
N GLY A 196 -5.05 -19.90 12.27
CA GLY A 196 -5.83 -19.28 11.22
C GLY A 196 -6.64 -20.30 10.42
N GLU A 197 -7.78 -19.88 9.92
CA GLU A 197 -8.60 -20.70 9.04
C GLU A 197 -8.23 -20.41 7.58
N PRO A 198 -7.92 -21.45 6.78
CA PRO A 198 -7.65 -21.25 5.36
C PRO A 198 -8.90 -20.73 4.64
N PRO A 199 -8.74 -19.95 3.55
CA PRO A 199 -9.86 -19.39 2.82
C PRO A 199 -10.78 -20.50 2.30
N TYR A 200 -12.07 -20.42 2.64
CA TYR A 200 -13.09 -21.31 2.10
C TYR A 200 -13.29 -21.05 0.60
N PHE A 201 -12.81 -21.97 -0.24
CA PHE A 201 -12.89 -21.85 -1.70
C PHE A 201 -14.31 -21.58 -2.23
N ALA A 202 -15.35 -22.09 -1.55
CA ALA A 202 -16.74 -21.82 -1.90
C ALA A 202 -17.10 -20.33 -1.80
N ASN A 203 -16.65 -19.64 -0.73
CA ASN A 203 -16.90 -18.21 -0.54
C ASN A 203 -16.08 -17.37 -1.53
N VAL A 204 -14.85 -17.80 -1.83
CA VAL A 204 -14.01 -17.16 -2.86
C VAL A 204 -14.69 -17.24 -4.22
N LYS A 205 -15.15 -18.42 -4.62
CA LYS A 205 -15.86 -18.62 -5.89
C LYS A 205 -17.12 -17.75 -5.95
N LEU A 206 -17.91 -17.72 -4.87
CA LEU A 206 -19.14 -16.90 -4.81
C LEU A 206 -18.86 -15.42 -5.02
N VAL A 207 -17.84 -14.86 -4.36
CA VAL A 207 -17.45 -13.44 -4.52
C VAL A 207 -16.94 -13.17 -5.94
N CYS A 208 -16.04 -14.01 -6.45
CA CYS A 208 -15.47 -13.84 -7.79
C CYS A 208 -16.50 -14.03 -8.92
N SER A 209 -17.62 -14.70 -8.67
CA SER A 209 -18.73 -14.81 -9.63
C SER A 209 -19.58 -13.54 -9.74
N ARG A 210 -19.44 -12.58 -8.81
CA ARG A 210 -20.25 -11.36 -8.81
C ARG A 210 -19.61 -10.25 -9.66
N PRO A 211 -20.34 -9.67 -10.63
CA PRO A 211 -19.84 -8.52 -11.39
C PRO A 211 -19.60 -7.28 -10.52
N SER A 212 -20.37 -7.07 -9.45
CA SER A 212 -20.21 -5.95 -8.50
C SER A 212 -18.82 -5.91 -7.89
N PHE A 213 -18.30 -7.07 -7.47
CA PHE A 213 -16.96 -7.22 -6.91
C PHE A 213 -15.90 -6.74 -7.90
N TRP A 214 -15.92 -7.22 -9.14
CA TRP A 214 -14.93 -6.84 -10.15
C TRP A 214 -15.01 -5.36 -10.52
N ARG A 215 -16.21 -4.76 -10.54
CA ARG A 215 -16.35 -3.32 -10.78
C ARG A 215 -15.59 -2.51 -9.72
N ILE A 216 -15.81 -2.82 -8.44
CA ILE A 216 -15.16 -2.10 -7.35
C ILE A 216 -13.66 -2.42 -7.30
N ALA A 217 -13.27 -3.67 -7.52
CA ALA A 217 -11.86 -4.09 -7.56
C ALA A 217 -11.08 -3.40 -8.67
N ILE A 218 -11.67 -3.26 -9.87
CA ILE A 218 -11.05 -2.54 -11.01
C ILE A 218 -10.95 -1.05 -10.71
N MET A 219 -12.00 -0.43 -10.18
CA MET A 219 -11.95 1.00 -9.82
C MET A 219 -10.88 1.26 -8.74
N LEU A 220 -10.89 0.47 -7.67
CA LEU A 220 -9.85 0.57 -6.65
C LEU A 220 -8.46 0.28 -7.24
N SER A 221 -8.40 -0.64 -8.20
CA SER A 221 -7.35 -0.87 -9.20
C SER A 221 -6.62 0.40 -9.62
N PHE A 222 -7.34 1.17 -10.41
CA PHE A 222 -6.84 2.36 -11.08
C PHE A 222 -6.59 3.51 -10.11
N VAL A 223 -7.43 3.71 -9.09
CA VAL A 223 -7.18 4.78 -8.11
C VAL A 223 -5.97 4.48 -7.24
N ALA A 224 -5.78 3.22 -6.82
CA ALA A 224 -4.56 2.82 -6.13
C ALA A 224 -3.33 2.94 -7.03
N ALA A 225 -3.46 2.65 -8.33
CA ALA A 225 -2.38 2.87 -9.28
C ALA A 225 -2.01 4.36 -9.41
N ALA A 226 -3.01 5.25 -9.41
CA ALA A 226 -2.78 6.70 -9.37
C ALA A 226 -2.17 7.17 -8.03
N SER A 227 -2.48 6.53 -6.90
CA SER A 227 -2.00 7.00 -5.59
C SER A 227 -0.66 6.39 -5.17
N MET A 228 -0.48 5.09 -5.39
CA MET A 228 0.71 4.33 -5.03
C MET A 228 1.64 4.18 -6.23
N GLY A 229 1.12 3.71 -7.36
CA GLY A 229 1.94 3.39 -8.54
C GLY A 229 2.66 4.59 -9.12
N VAL A 230 1.90 5.64 -9.44
CA VAL A 230 2.41 6.93 -9.91
C VAL A 230 3.43 7.51 -8.94
N TYR A 231 3.14 7.48 -7.64
CA TYR A 231 4.03 8.03 -6.62
C TYR A 231 5.29 7.21 -6.38
N SER A 232 5.29 5.92 -6.70
CA SER A 232 6.52 5.11 -6.65
C SER A 232 7.56 5.62 -7.65
N ILE A 233 7.13 6.15 -8.80
CA ILE A 233 7.99 6.64 -9.89
C ILE A 233 8.08 8.17 -9.92
N LEU A 234 7.19 8.87 -9.22
CA LEU A 234 7.16 10.33 -9.17
C LEU A 234 8.51 10.97 -8.79
N PRO A 235 9.31 10.45 -7.82
CA PRO A 235 10.63 11.00 -7.55
C PRO A 235 11.54 10.98 -8.77
N VAL A 236 11.56 9.86 -9.51
CA VAL A 236 12.35 9.71 -10.74
C VAL A 236 11.92 10.76 -11.75
N TYR A 237 10.62 10.88 -12.04
CA TYR A 237 10.10 11.89 -12.96
C TYR A 237 10.51 13.32 -12.60
N LEU A 238 10.35 13.71 -11.34
CA LEU A 238 10.65 15.08 -10.90
C LEU A 238 12.15 15.38 -10.98
N ILE A 239 13.01 14.39 -10.78
CA ILE A 239 14.46 14.56 -10.80
C ILE A 239 15.00 14.45 -12.24
N SER A 240 14.71 13.36 -12.95
CA SER A 240 15.32 13.04 -14.25
C SER A 240 14.75 13.88 -15.40
N GLU A 241 13.43 14.08 -15.44
CA GLU A 241 12.77 14.79 -16.55
C GLU A 241 12.51 16.26 -16.22
N ARG A 242 12.18 16.58 -14.96
CA ARG A 242 11.91 17.97 -14.54
C ARG A 242 13.12 18.68 -13.93
N GLY A 243 14.24 17.97 -13.73
CA GLY A 243 15.50 18.56 -13.23
C GLY A 243 15.41 19.14 -11.82
N MET A 244 14.45 18.69 -11.01
CA MET A 244 14.29 19.17 -9.64
C MET A 244 15.35 18.57 -8.72
N ASP A 245 15.74 19.35 -7.71
CA ASP A 245 16.64 18.88 -6.65
C ASP A 245 16.03 17.71 -5.86
N GLN A 246 16.84 16.70 -5.57
CA GLN A 246 16.43 15.49 -4.87
C GLN A 246 15.89 15.77 -3.45
N THR A 247 16.53 16.67 -2.71
CA THR A 247 16.12 17.06 -1.35
C THR A 247 14.72 17.66 -1.36
N LEU A 248 14.49 18.56 -2.32
CA LEU A 248 13.18 19.21 -2.51
C LEU A 248 12.11 18.19 -2.87
N VAL A 249 12.41 17.26 -3.79
CA VAL A 249 11.47 16.22 -4.24
C VAL A 249 11.07 15.29 -3.10
N ASN A 250 12.02 14.76 -2.34
CA ASN A 250 11.73 13.88 -1.21
C ASN A 250 10.91 14.61 -0.13
N THR A 251 11.24 15.87 0.15
CA THR A 251 10.50 16.70 1.12
C THR A 251 9.06 16.96 0.66
N ILE A 252 8.86 17.39 -0.58
CA ILE A 252 7.53 17.67 -1.14
C ILE A 252 6.67 16.41 -1.17
N ILE A 253 7.21 15.27 -1.62
CA ILE A 253 6.48 14.01 -1.69
C ILE A 253 6.11 13.51 -0.28
N GLY A 254 7.01 13.61 0.70
CA GLY A 254 6.71 13.25 2.08
C GLY A 254 5.59 14.11 2.67
N LEU A 255 5.69 15.43 2.53
CA LEU A 255 4.69 16.37 3.01
C LEU A 255 3.34 16.26 2.27
N SER A 256 3.36 15.93 0.97
CA SER A 256 2.13 15.80 0.21
C SER A 256 1.26 14.65 0.70
N ARG A 257 1.83 13.62 1.33
CA ARG A 257 1.05 12.53 1.93
C ARG A 257 0.27 12.94 3.16
N LEU A 258 0.70 13.99 3.88
CA LEU A 258 -0.05 14.52 5.03
C LEU A 258 -1.39 15.14 4.61
N SER A 259 -1.45 15.67 3.39
CA SER A 259 -2.65 16.32 2.87
C SER A 259 -3.85 15.36 2.76
N GLY A 260 -3.60 14.07 2.54
CA GLY A 260 -4.64 13.03 2.43
C GLY A 260 -5.42 12.78 3.72
N PHE A 261 -4.85 13.08 4.89
CA PHE A 261 -5.55 12.86 6.16
C PHE A 261 -6.77 13.78 6.33
N PHE A 262 -6.68 15.02 5.82
CA PHE A 262 -7.75 16.01 5.98
C PHE A 262 -8.97 15.69 5.11
N THR A 263 -8.74 15.15 3.91
CA THR A 263 -9.81 14.85 2.96
C THR A 263 -10.61 13.61 3.30
N LEU A 264 -10.06 12.67 4.09
CA LEU A 264 -10.80 11.49 4.55
C LEU A 264 -12.12 11.86 5.27
N PHE A 265 -12.07 12.86 6.17
CA PHE A 265 -13.25 13.32 6.91
C PHE A 265 -14.26 14.03 6.01
N ILE A 266 -13.75 14.84 5.08
CA ILE A 266 -14.57 15.59 4.12
C ILE A 266 -15.29 14.62 3.18
N ALA A 267 -14.58 13.61 2.66
CA ALA A 267 -15.14 12.60 1.77
C ALA A 267 -16.24 11.79 2.46
N GLY A 268 -16.05 11.41 3.74
CA GLY A 268 -17.08 10.74 4.52
C GLY A 268 -18.34 11.59 4.69
N TRP A 269 -18.18 12.84 5.13
CA TRP A 269 -19.30 13.78 5.27
C TRP A 269 -20.03 14.04 3.93
N LEU A 270 -19.28 14.18 2.83
CA LEU A 270 -19.87 14.31 1.50
C LEU A 270 -20.66 13.06 1.12
N ALA A 271 -20.13 11.87 1.41
CA ALA A 271 -20.79 10.61 1.07
C ALA A 271 -22.10 10.42 1.86
N ASP A 272 -22.13 10.82 3.13
CA ASP A 272 -23.33 10.81 3.95
C ASP A 272 -24.40 11.79 3.42
N ARG A 273 -23.97 12.95 2.92
CA ARG A 273 -24.88 14.01 2.43
C ARG A 273 -25.38 13.81 1.00
N PHE A 274 -24.51 13.35 0.10
CA PHE A 274 -24.76 13.30 -1.34
C PHE A 274 -24.83 11.88 -1.90
N GLY A 275 -24.58 10.87 -1.08
CA GLY A 275 -24.58 9.47 -1.46
C GLY A 275 -23.21 8.97 -1.91
N VAL A 276 -22.93 7.71 -1.57
CA VAL A 276 -21.65 7.04 -1.81
C VAL A 276 -21.30 6.97 -3.31
N GLU A 277 -22.27 6.66 -4.18
CA GLU A 277 -22.03 6.50 -5.62
C GLU A 277 -21.56 7.81 -6.28
N LEU A 278 -22.21 8.93 -5.96
CA LEU A 278 -21.88 10.25 -6.52
C LEU A 278 -20.49 10.69 -6.07
N VAL A 279 -20.22 10.62 -4.77
CA VAL A 279 -18.92 11.03 -4.21
C VAL A 279 -17.79 10.16 -4.73
N MET A 280 -18.01 8.85 -4.80
CA MET A 280 -17.04 7.91 -5.38
C MET A 280 -16.74 8.26 -6.85
N GLY A 281 -17.76 8.58 -7.65
CA GLY A 281 -17.59 9.03 -9.04
C GLY A 281 -16.81 10.34 -9.17
N CYS A 282 -17.10 11.34 -8.33
CA CYS A 282 -16.38 12.61 -8.31
C CYS A 282 -14.90 12.42 -7.95
N ILE A 283 -14.61 11.64 -6.91
CA ILE A 283 -13.22 11.33 -6.50
C ILE A 283 -12.49 10.62 -7.63
N TYR A 284 -13.14 9.68 -8.31
CA TYR A 284 -12.56 8.93 -9.42
C TYR A 284 -12.16 9.84 -10.59
N ILE A 285 -13.09 10.67 -11.06
CA ILE A 285 -12.84 11.60 -12.17
C ILE A 285 -11.75 12.61 -11.80
N ALA A 286 -11.82 13.18 -10.61
CA ALA A 286 -10.82 14.12 -10.12
C ALA A 286 -9.42 13.45 -10.00
N SER A 287 -9.36 12.19 -9.57
CA SER A 287 -8.11 11.42 -9.52
C SER A 287 -7.48 11.25 -10.90
N GLY A 288 -8.28 10.93 -11.91
CA GLY A 288 -7.83 10.81 -13.30
C GLY A 288 -7.30 12.13 -13.84
N PHE A 289 -8.09 13.20 -13.70
CA PHE A 289 -7.71 14.53 -14.15
C PHE A 289 -6.42 15.03 -13.49
N LEU A 290 -6.30 14.91 -12.17
CA LEU A 290 -5.10 15.32 -11.44
C LEU A 290 -3.88 14.48 -11.82
N THR A 291 -4.07 13.20 -12.17
CA THR A 291 -2.98 12.34 -12.66
C THR A 291 -2.53 12.75 -14.06
N VAL A 292 -3.44 13.13 -14.95
CA VAL A 292 -3.07 13.74 -16.25
C VAL A 292 -2.35 15.07 -16.04
N LEU A 293 -2.83 15.88 -15.10
CA LEU A 293 -2.24 17.18 -14.78
C LEU A 293 -0.81 17.05 -14.23
N LEU A 294 -0.47 15.96 -13.53
CA LEU A 294 0.92 15.71 -13.12
C LEU A 294 1.89 15.64 -14.31
N GLY A 295 1.46 15.08 -15.44
CA GLY A 295 2.28 15.02 -16.66
C GLY A 295 2.33 16.34 -17.44
N LEU A 296 1.24 17.12 -17.41
CA LEU A 296 1.12 18.38 -18.17
C LEU A 296 1.65 19.61 -17.42
N ALA A 297 1.53 19.63 -16.10
CA ALA A 297 1.84 20.80 -15.29
C ALA A 297 3.35 21.07 -15.24
N SER A 298 3.70 22.34 -15.10
CA SER A 298 5.07 22.83 -14.96
C SER A 298 5.21 23.80 -13.79
N ASN A 299 6.43 23.97 -13.29
CA ASN A 299 6.78 24.93 -12.25
C ASN A 299 5.90 24.79 -10.98
N GLY A 300 5.42 25.90 -10.40
CA GLY A 300 4.60 25.88 -9.18
C GLY A 300 3.30 25.07 -9.29
N TRP A 301 2.73 24.95 -10.48
CA TRP A 301 1.52 24.14 -10.71
C TRP A 301 1.78 22.64 -10.57
N LEU A 302 2.98 22.18 -10.92
CA LEU A 302 3.39 20.80 -10.72
C LEU A 302 3.46 20.48 -9.23
N ILE A 303 4.12 21.33 -8.43
CA ILE A 303 4.17 21.20 -6.98
C ILE A 303 2.76 21.18 -6.39
N PHE A 304 1.91 22.12 -6.78
CA PHE A 304 0.51 22.16 -6.33
C PHE A 304 -0.24 20.85 -6.63
N THR A 305 -0.03 20.28 -7.83
CA THR A 305 -0.66 19.02 -8.22
C THR A 305 -0.13 17.82 -7.42
N VAL A 306 1.17 17.81 -7.09
CA VAL A 306 1.77 16.80 -6.18
C VAL A 306 1.13 16.83 -4.79
N PHE A 307 0.67 17.99 -4.31
CA PHE A 307 -0.11 18.07 -3.08
C PHE A 307 -1.56 17.63 -3.28
N LEU A 308 -2.21 18.13 -4.34
CA LEU A 308 -3.65 17.95 -4.51
C LEU A 308 -4.06 16.52 -4.89
N GLN A 309 -3.24 15.82 -5.67
CA GLN A 309 -3.56 14.47 -6.14
C GLN A 309 -3.75 13.44 -5.00
N PRO A 310 -2.85 13.32 -4.01
CA PRO A 310 -2.98 12.35 -2.93
C PRO A 310 -4.14 12.72 -2.00
N MET A 311 -4.50 14.00 -1.87
CA MET A 311 -5.70 14.42 -1.16
C MET A 311 -6.96 13.75 -1.71
N VAL A 312 -7.10 13.74 -3.02
CA VAL A 312 -8.28 13.18 -3.68
C VAL A 312 -8.22 11.66 -3.68
N THR A 313 -7.09 11.07 -4.12
CA THR A 313 -7.01 9.62 -4.33
C THR A 313 -7.09 8.80 -3.05
N THR A 314 -6.53 9.29 -1.94
CA THR A 314 -6.54 8.57 -0.64
C THR A 314 -7.95 8.40 -0.09
N SER A 315 -8.85 9.33 -0.40
CA SER A 315 -10.25 9.28 0.04
C SER A 315 -11.06 8.16 -0.64
N PHE A 316 -10.58 7.60 -1.74
CA PHE A 316 -11.32 6.58 -2.48
C PHE A 316 -11.42 5.24 -1.75
N PHE A 317 -10.36 4.82 -1.06
CA PHE A 317 -10.33 3.53 -0.35
C PHE A 317 -11.46 3.38 0.68
N PRO A 318 -11.63 4.26 1.68
CA PRO A 318 -12.71 4.12 2.67
C PRO A 318 -14.11 4.20 2.02
N ILE A 319 -14.29 5.04 1.00
CA ILE A 319 -15.56 5.17 0.29
C ILE A 319 -15.87 3.89 -0.52
N SER A 320 -14.86 3.24 -1.11
CA SER A 320 -15.02 1.97 -1.82
C SER A 320 -15.40 0.82 -0.88
N VAL A 321 -14.86 0.82 0.35
CA VAL A 321 -15.24 -0.14 1.39
C VAL A 321 -16.69 0.07 1.84
N LEU A 322 -17.12 1.34 1.97
CA LEU A 322 -18.51 1.67 2.26
C LEU A 322 -19.46 1.24 1.11
N ALA A 323 -19.05 1.44 -0.14
CA ALA A 323 -19.80 0.95 -1.31
C ALA A 323 -19.95 -0.58 -1.29
N LEU A 324 -18.85 -1.31 -1.04
CA LEU A 324 -18.88 -2.77 -0.87
C LEU A 324 -19.80 -3.19 0.28
N ALA A 325 -19.77 -2.46 1.39
CA ALA A 325 -20.62 -2.75 2.55
C ALA A 325 -22.12 -2.62 2.23
N ASN A 326 -22.49 -1.71 1.33
CA ASN A 326 -23.87 -1.52 0.90
C ASN A 326 -24.33 -2.56 -0.14
N THR A 327 -23.41 -3.14 -0.90
CA THR A 327 -23.74 -4.13 -1.96
C THR A 327 -23.58 -5.60 -1.53
N GLU A 328 -22.69 -5.88 -0.57
CA GLU A 328 -22.37 -7.24 -0.13
C GLU A 328 -23.07 -7.60 1.18
N SER A 329 -23.62 -8.82 1.24
CA SER A 329 -24.15 -9.37 2.49
C SER A 329 -23.04 -9.50 3.53
N SER A 330 -23.41 -9.41 4.82
CA SER A 330 -22.44 -9.43 5.93
C SER A 330 -21.52 -10.65 5.94
N ARG A 331 -21.91 -11.76 5.30
CA ARG A 331 -21.15 -13.01 5.23
C ARG A 331 -20.05 -13.04 4.16
N THR A 332 -20.20 -12.28 3.06
CA THR A 332 -19.23 -12.27 1.94
C THR A 332 -18.35 -11.03 1.91
N ARG A 333 -18.69 -9.99 2.67
CA ARG A 333 -18.01 -8.70 2.69
C ARG A 333 -16.53 -8.80 3.07
N ASP A 334 -16.21 -9.48 4.16
CA ASP A 334 -14.82 -9.61 4.66
C ASP A 334 -13.95 -10.40 3.66
N VAL A 335 -14.55 -11.39 3.01
CA VAL A 335 -13.90 -12.19 1.95
C VAL A 335 -13.63 -11.31 0.72
N ALA A 336 -14.61 -10.49 0.30
CA ALA A 336 -14.44 -9.58 -0.83
C ALA A 336 -13.32 -8.55 -0.58
N ILE A 337 -13.31 -7.90 0.58
CA ILE A 337 -12.25 -6.94 0.93
C ILE A 337 -10.88 -7.62 0.92
N SER A 338 -10.77 -8.82 1.51
CA SER A 338 -9.51 -9.57 1.59
C SER A 338 -9.02 -10.06 0.23
N LEU A 339 -9.92 -10.44 -0.68
CA LEU A 339 -9.57 -10.88 -2.03
C LEU A 339 -9.15 -9.72 -2.93
N MET A 340 -9.68 -8.52 -2.71
CA MET A 340 -9.42 -7.36 -3.57
C MET A 340 -8.00 -6.81 -3.40
N ILE A 341 -7.49 -6.72 -2.17
CA ILE A 341 -6.19 -6.08 -1.86
C ILE A 341 -5.02 -6.69 -2.65
N PRO A 342 -4.87 -8.02 -2.77
CA PRO A 342 -3.82 -8.64 -3.57
C PRO A 342 -3.81 -8.21 -5.04
N PHE A 343 -4.96 -8.19 -5.71
CA PHE A 343 -5.05 -7.75 -7.11
C PHE A 343 -4.75 -6.27 -7.25
N VAL A 344 -5.29 -5.47 -6.32
CA VAL A 344 -5.04 -4.03 -6.29
C VAL A 344 -3.55 -3.75 -6.15
N TYR A 345 -2.88 -4.40 -5.21
CA TYR A 345 -1.46 -4.22 -4.98
C TYR A 345 -0.62 -4.72 -6.16
N LEU A 346 -0.97 -5.86 -6.77
CA LEU A 346 -0.26 -6.38 -7.94
C LEU A 346 -0.26 -5.39 -9.11
N PHE A 347 -1.43 -4.81 -9.39
CA PHE A 347 -1.58 -3.84 -10.45
C PHE A 347 -0.94 -2.49 -10.08
N ALA A 348 -1.40 -1.90 -8.98
CA ALA A 348 -1.01 -0.54 -8.57
C ALA A 348 0.43 -0.44 -8.09
N GLY A 349 0.89 -1.40 -7.30
CA GLY A 349 2.21 -1.40 -6.69
C GLY A 349 3.29 -2.09 -7.52
N GLY A 350 2.91 -2.84 -8.56
CA GLY A 350 3.83 -3.64 -9.36
C GLY A 350 3.82 -3.29 -10.84
N ILE A 351 2.73 -3.66 -11.53
CA ILE A 351 2.61 -3.49 -12.98
C ILE A 351 2.74 -2.02 -13.39
N VAL A 352 2.08 -1.12 -12.68
CA VAL A 352 2.05 0.31 -13.03
C VAL A 352 3.41 0.98 -12.87
N PRO A 353 4.13 0.88 -11.72
CA PRO A 353 5.49 1.41 -11.60
C PRO A 353 6.45 0.85 -12.65
N ALA A 354 6.43 -0.46 -12.90
CA ALA A 354 7.29 -1.08 -13.90
C ALA A 354 6.97 -0.58 -15.32
N GLY A 355 5.68 -0.51 -15.67
CA GLY A 355 5.23 0.01 -16.97
C GLY A 355 5.56 1.50 -17.15
N MET A 356 5.36 2.32 -16.12
CA MET A 356 5.72 3.74 -16.15
C MET A 356 7.22 3.97 -16.25
N SER A 357 8.03 3.11 -15.61
CA SER A 357 9.49 3.19 -15.73
C SER A 357 9.96 2.85 -17.14
N ALA A 358 9.33 1.87 -17.79
CA ALA A 358 9.58 1.57 -19.20
C ALA A 358 9.15 2.71 -20.13
N MET A 359 7.99 3.34 -19.87
CA MET A 359 7.58 4.53 -20.61
C MET A 359 8.55 5.69 -20.44
N GLY A 360 9.08 5.90 -19.23
CA GLY A 360 10.09 6.93 -18.97
C GLY A 360 11.45 6.66 -19.62
N GLU A 361 11.83 5.39 -19.80
CA GLU A 361 13.08 5.02 -20.47
C GLU A 361 13.01 5.15 -22.00
N TYR A 362 11.93 4.67 -22.61
CA TYR A 362 11.79 4.63 -24.08
C TYR A 362 11.09 5.86 -24.67
N TYR A 363 10.37 6.62 -23.84
CA TYR A 363 9.61 7.81 -24.23
C TYR A 363 9.83 8.92 -23.18
N GLU A 364 8.77 9.40 -22.54
CA GLU A 364 8.81 10.39 -21.46
C GLU A 364 7.93 9.90 -20.30
N PHE A 365 8.34 10.16 -19.06
CA PHE A 365 7.53 9.86 -17.88
C PHE A 365 6.26 10.70 -17.86
N ALA A 366 6.29 11.94 -18.37
CA ALA A 366 5.09 12.76 -18.54
C ALA A 366 4.01 12.04 -19.36
N ILE A 367 4.40 11.37 -20.46
CA ILE A 367 3.47 10.57 -21.27
C ILE A 367 2.92 9.40 -20.46
N GLY A 368 3.77 8.70 -19.70
CA GLY A 368 3.32 7.63 -18.79
C GLY A 368 2.28 8.10 -17.77
N LEU A 369 2.49 9.27 -17.16
CA LEU A 369 1.54 9.89 -16.21
C LEU A 369 0.21 10.25 -16.89
N MET A 370 0.27 10.89 -18.05
CA MET A 370 -0.93 11.24 -18.83
C MET A 370 -1.71 10.00 -19.24
N LEU A 371 -1.05 8.98 -19.78
CA LEU A 371 -1.69 7.72 -20.16
C LEU A 371 -2.33 7.04 -18.95
N MET A 372 -1.68 7.01 -17.80
CA MET A 372 -2.26 6.44 -16.57
C MET A 372 -3.52 7.19 -16.14
N GLY A 373 -3.50 8.53 -16.16
CA GLY A 373 -4.67 9.35 -15.86
C GLY A 373 -5.82 9.16 -16.87
N MET A 374 -5.51 9.04 -18.16
CA MET A 374 -6.49 8.75 -19.20
C MET A 374 -7.07 7.34 -19.07
N LEU A 375 -6.24 6.33 -18.81
CA LEU A 375 -6.70 4.96 -18.55
C LEU A 375 -7.64 4.89 -17.35
N LEU A 376 -7.33 5.63 -16.28
CA LEU A 376 -8.23 5.78 -15.14
C LEU A 376 -9.57 6.36 -15.61
N LEU A 377 -9.59 7.48 -16.33
CA LEU A 377 -10.85 8.08 -16.82
C LEU A 377 -11.64 7.13 -17.75
N PHE A 378 -10.97 6.48 -18.70
CA PHE A 378 -11.61 5.57 -19.67
C PHE A 378 -12.12 4.28 -19.04
N SER A 379 -11.52 3.83 -17.92
CA SER A 379 -12.01 2.65 -17.21
C SER A 379 -13.45 2.79 -16.70
N LEU A 380 -14.00 4.02 -16.63
CA LEU A 380 -15.42 4.24 -16.35
C LEU A 380 -16.36 3.73 -17.45
N LEU A 381 -15.96 3.80 -18.74
CA LEU A 381 -16.84 3.47 -19.86
C LEU A 381 -17.32 2.01 -19.82
N PRO A 382 -16.42 0.99 -19.73
CA PRO A 382 -16.86 -0.40 -19.59
C PRO A 382 -17.72 -0.65 -18.34
N LEU A 383 -17.46 0.10 -17.25
CA LEU A 383 -18.17 -0.05 -15.98
C LEU A 383 -19.60 0.51 -16.06
N MET A 384 -19.85 1.55 -16.86
CA MET A 384 -21.18 2.08 -17.13
C MET A 384 -22.04 1.07 -17.91
N PHE A 385 -21.47 0.37 -18.90
CA PHE A 385 -22.19 -0.65 -19.67
C PHE A 385 -22.57 -1.88 -18.84
N LEU A 386 -21.80 -2.21 -17.81
CA LEU A 386 -22.14 -3.27 -16.84
C LEU A 386 -23.35 -2.91 -15.96
N ARG A 387 -23.71 -1.63 -15.81
CA ARG A 387 -24.92 -1.20 -15.08
C ARG A 387 -26.19 -1.48 -15.89
N ALA A 388 -26.14 -1.26 -17.21
CA ALA A 388 -27.27 -1.41 -18.12
C ALA A 388 -27.70 -2.88 -18.38
N ARG A 389 -26.88 -3.87 -18.03
CA ARG A 389 -27.20 -5.31 -18.20
C ARG A 389 -27.76 -5.98 -16.94
N LEU A 390 -27.82 -5.28 -15.81
CA LEU A 390 -28.19 -5.83 -14.50
C LEU A 390 -29.35 -5.08 -13.83
N SER A 391 -29.87 -4.02 -14.45
CA SER A 391 -31.21 -3.47 -14.22
C SER A 391 -32.18 -4.12 -15.17
#